data_AF-A0A2W1BS26-F1
#
_entry.id   AF-A0A2W1BS26-F1
#
_cell.length_a   1.000
_cell.length_b   1.000
_cell.length_c   1.000
_cell.angle_alpha   90.00
_cell.angle_beta   90.00
_cell.angle_gamma   90.00
#
_symmetry.space_group_name_H-M   'P 1'
#
loop_
_entity.id
_entity.type
_entity.pdbx_description
1 polymer ?
#
loop_
_entity_poly.entity_id
_entity_poly.type
_entity_poly.pdbx_seq_one_letter_code
_entity_poly.pdbx_strand_id
1 'polypeptide(L)'
;MSHNVKILPGATVCEDCTLEGDITIGGGTVIHPRVTIIAEGGPIIIAEYCIIEEYSTIIHKKSDKQETPPKPLFIGAHNVFEVGCKLESPCGHIGESNVFECRSFVGVDVKIGSGCVIGAACRLTAPQTLADNTVIWGSDHHVREALEKQPSQLLQLDFLSKVMPNYHRLRKPNVHKRQPSTRQSQESSPKP
;
A
#
# COMPACT_ATOMS: atom_id res chain seq x y z
N MET A 1 -21.68 6.54 9.97
CA MET A 1 -20.29 6.69 9.52
C MET A 1 -20.21 6.04 8.15
N SER A 2 -20.15 6.85 7.10
CA SER A 2 -20.16 6.33 5.73
C SER A 2 -18.77 5.81 5.40
N HIS A 3 -18.57 4.50 5.43
CA HIS A 3 -17.32 3.88 4.98
C HIS A 3 -17.22 4.03 3.47
N ASN A 4 -16.43 4.97 2.96
CA ASN A 4 -16.20 5.11 1.52
C ASN A 4 -14.97 4.28 1.12
N VAL A 5 -15.18 2.97 0.94
CA VAL A 5 -14.14 2.08 0.43
C VAL A 5 -14.25 1.99 -1.10
N LYS A 6 -13.25 2.50 -1.81
CA LYS A 6 -13.13 2.43 -3.27
C LYS A 6 -12.13 1.34 -3.65
N ILE A 7 -12.62 0.28 -4.28
CA ILE A 7 -11.80 -0.85 -4.74
C ILE A 7 -11.65 -0.77 -6.25
N LEU A 8 -10.43 -0.55 -6.75
CA LEU A 8 -10.15 -0.51 -8.18
C LEU A 8 -10.20 -1.93 -8.79
N PRO A 9 -10.48 -2.04 -10.11
CA PRO A 9 -10.54 -3.32 -10.80
C PRO A 9 -9.19 -4.05 -10.76
N GLY A 10 -9.23 -5.36 -10.50
CA GLY A 10 -8.05 -6.21 -10.34
C GLY A 10 -7.51 -6.30 -8.91
N ALA A 11 -8.04 -5.51 -7.97
CA ALA A 11 -7.72 -5.67 -6.56
C ALA A 11 -8.42 -6.92 -5.99
N THR A 12 -7.66 -7.67 -5.19
CA THR A 12 -8.11 -8.84 -4.43
C THR A 12 -8.25 -8.43 -2.98
N VAL A 13 -9.46 -8.38 -2.46
CA VAL A 13 -9.71 -8.04 -1.05
C VAL A 13 -10.48 -9.19 -0.41
N CYS A 14 -9.91 -9.78 0.65
CA CYS A 14 -10.60 -10.78 1.45
C CYS A 14 -11.80 -10.18 2.20
N GLU A 15 -12.81 -10.99 2.51
CA GLU A 15 -14.00 -10.52 3.23
C GLU A 15 -13.74 -10.28 4.72
N ASP A 16 -12.86 -11.08 5.33
CA ASP A 16 -12.49 -11.00 6.76
C ASP A 16 -11.51 -9.87 7.09
N CYS A 17 -11.53 -8.75 6.36
CA CYS A 17 -10.71 -7.58 6.66
C CYS A 17 -11.57 -6.47 7.31
N THR A 18 -10.99 -5.79 8.30
CA THR A 18 -11.61 -4.63 8.95
C THR A 18 -11.14 -3.35 8.25
N LEU A 19 -12.04 -2.67 7.56
CA LEU A 19 -11.77 -1.45 6.80
C LEU A 19 -12.63 -0.30 7.35
N GLU A 20 -12.00 0.68 7.99
CA GLU A 20 -12.69 1.81 8.61
C GLU A 20 -12.27 3.15 7.99
N GLY A 21 -13.25 3.98 7.63
CA GLY A 21 -13.06 5.30 7.05
C GLY A 21 -12.98 5.34 5.51
N ASP A 22 -12.33 6.38 4.97
CA ASP A 22 -12.19 6.61 3.53
C ASP A 22 -10.93 5.93 3.01
N ILE A 23 -11.09 4.82 2.28
CA ILE A 23 -9.98 3.98 1.82
C ILE A 23 -10.10 3.79 0.31
N THR A 24 -9.03 4.07 -0.43
CA THR A 24 -8.91 3.78 -1.86
C THR A 24 -7.85 2.71 -2.07
N ILE A 25 -8.23 1.61 -2.72
CA ILE A 25 -7.38 0.44 -2.96
C ILE A 25 -7.09 0.35 -4.45
N GLY A 26 -5.82 0.49 -4.84
CA GLY A 26 -5.35 0.41 -6.21
C GLY A 26 -5.57 -0.97 -6.85
N GLY A 27 -5.58 -1.00 -8.18
CA GLY A 27 -5.75 -2.23 -8.95
C GLY A 27 -4.58 -3.19 -8.76
N GLY A 28 -4.83 -4.50 -8.81
CA GLY A 28 -3.79 -5.52 -8.62
C GLY A 28 -3.29 -5.66 -7.18
N THR A 29 -3.79 -4.86 -6.25
CA THR A 29 -3.45 -4.97 -4.83
C THR A 29 -4.14 -6.16 -4.19
N VAL A 30 -3.44 -6.82 -3.27
CA VAL A 30 -3.92 -7.97 -2.53
C VAL A 30 -4.02 -7.62 -1.07
N ILE A 31 -5.15 -7.97 -0.46
CA ILE A 31 -5.37 -7.90 0.98
C ILE A 31 -5.82 -9.28 1.48
N HIS A 32 -5.02 -9.86 2.37
CA HIS A 32 -5.27 -11.12 3.08
C HIS A 32 -6.39 -10.98 4.14
N PRO A 33 -6.92 -12.10 4.68
CA PRO A 33 -7.87 -12.06 5.78
C PRO A 33 -7.23 -11.45 7.05
N ARG A 34 -8.05 -10.99 8.00
CA ARG A 34 -7.62 -10.43 9.31
C ARG A 34 -6.73 -9.20 9.22
N VAL A 35 -6.70 -8.54 8.07
CA VAL A 35 -6.07 -7.22 7.91
C VAL A 35 -6.97 -6.17 8.54
N THR A 36 -6.35 -5.20 9.22
CA THR A 36 -7.05 -4.06 9.83
C THR A 36 -6.49 -2.77 9.24
N ILE A 37 -7.34 -2.01 8.53
CA ILE A 37 -7.01 -0.71 7.96
C ILE A 37 -7.97 0.32 8.55
N ILE A 38 -7.42 1.28 9.29
CA ILE A 38 -8.19 2.29 10.02
C ILE A 38 -7.74 3.68 9.57
N ALA A 39 -8.66 4.42 8.95
CA ALA A 39 -8.49 5.79 8.51
C ALA A 39 -9.13 6.76 9.52
N GLU A 40 -8.44 7.05 10.62
CA GLU A 40 -8.91 8.00 11.67
C GLU A 40 -8.54 9.46 11.35
N GLY A 41 -7.34 9.69 10.79
CA GLY A 41 -6.77 11.02 10.56
C GLY A 41 -7.09 11.67 9.21
N GLY A 42 -7.66 10.92 8.26
CA GLY A 42 -7.75 11.31 6.86
C GLY A 42 -7.84 10.11 5.91
N PRO A 43 -8.05 10.33 4.60
CA PRO A 43 -8.22 9.25 3.64
C PRO A 43 -6.91 8.49 3.39
N ILE A 44 -7.01 7.17 3.27
CA ILE A 44 -5.89 6.27 2.93
C ILE A 44 -5.99 5.91 1.44
N ILE A 45 -4.92 6.17 0.70
CA ILE A 45 -4.80 5.83 -0.71
C ILE A 45 -3.68 4.82 -0.86
N ILE A 46 -4.06 3.59 -1.22
CA ILE A 46 -3.15 2.50 -1.54
C ILE A 46 -3.01 2.46 -3.05
N ALA A 47 -1.79 2.53 -3.54
CA ALA A 47 -1.50 2.41 -4.97
C ALA A 47 -1.72 0.97 -5.49
N GLU A 48 -1.36 0.77 -6.74
CA GLU A 48 -1.49 -0.49 -7.45
C GLU A 48 -0.43 -1.50 -7.00
N TYR A 49 -0.75 -2.80 -7.15
CA TYR A 49 0.21 -3.88 -6.94
C TYR A 49 0.84 -3.91 -5.54
N CYS A 50 0.10 -3.54 -4.51
CA CYS A 50 0.54 -3.72 -3.12
C CYS A 50 0.12 -5.10 -2.60
N ILE A 51 0.87 -5.64 -1.66
CA ILE A 51 0.54 -6.91 -0.99
C ILE A 51 0.42 -6.63 0.50
N ILE A 52 -0.72 -6.97 1.09
CA ILE A 52 -0.97 -6.85 2.52
C ILE A 52 -1.36 -8.22 3.06
N GLU A 53 -0.46 -8.83 3.83
CA GLU A 53 -0.62 -10.15 4.41
C GLU A 53 -1.43 -10.17 5.72
N GLU A 54 -1.69 -11.36 6.25
CA GLU A 54 -2.56 -11.59 7.43
C GLU A 54 -2.02 -10.88 8.69
N TYR A 55 -2.91 -10.45 9.59
CA TYR A 55 -2.58 -9.73 10.83
C TYR A 55 -1.93 -8.35 10.65
N SER A 56 -1.76 -7.89 9.42
CA SER A 56 -1.21 -6.57 9.15
C SER A 56 -2.19 -5.48 9.58
N THR A 57 -1.68 -4.51 10.32
CA THR A 57 -2.46 -3.41 10.91
C THR A 57 -1.93 -2.08 10.39
N ILE A 58 -2.76 -1.37 9.63
CA ILE A 58 -2.47 -0.04 9.08
C ILE A 58 -3.40 0.95 9.77
N ILE A 59 -2.84 1.86 10.57
CA ILE A 59 -3.61 2.87 11.30
C ILE A 59 -3.07 4.24 10.92
N HIS A 60 -3.93 5.02 10.27
CA HIS A 60 -3.70 6.42 10.06
C HIS A 60 -4.25 7.21 11.25
N LYS A 61 -3.43 7.37 12.28
CA LYS A 61 -3.81 8.08 13.51
C LYS A 61 -4.00 9.58 13.25
N LYS A 62 -4.98 10.17 13.90
CA LYS A 62 -5.21 11.62 13.88
C LYS A 62 -4.05 12.33 14.58
N SER A 63 -3.27 13.13 13.84
CA SER A 63 -2.34 14.07 14.47
C SER A 63 -3.15 15.15 15.19
N ASP A 64 -2.89 15.33 16.48
CA ASP A 64 -3.53 16.37 17.33
C ASP A 64 -3.17 17.81 16.86
N LYS A 65 -2.16 17.93 15.99
CA LYS A 65 -1.84 19.16 15.28
C LYS A 65 -2.76 19.29 14.06
N GLN A 66 -3.75 20.17 14.19
CA GLN A 66 -4.57 20.67 13.09
C GLN A 66 -3.71 21.40 12.06
N GLU A 67 -3.01 20.66 11.19
CA GLU A 67 -2.50 21.24 9.96
C GLU A 67 -3.60 21.10 8.89
N THR A 68 -4.26 22.19 8.57
CA THR A 68 -5.11 22.32 7.39
C THR A 68 -4.19 22.29 6.16
N PRO A 69 -4.28 21.31 5.23
CA PRO A 69 -5.31 20.28 5.01
C PRO A 69 -4.98 18.90 5.64
N PRO A 70 -6.00 18.06 5.89
CA PRO A 70 -5.80 16.67 6.35
C PRO A 70 -4.88 15.95 5.36
N LYS A 71 -3.68 15.58 5.81
CA LYS A 71 -2.68 14.99 4.94
C LYS A 71 -3.08 13.54 4.65
N PRO A 72 -3.43 13.20 3.39
CA PRO A 72 -3.79 11.83 3.05
C PRO A 72 -2.59 10.91 3.28
N LEU A 73 -2.85 9.71 3.76
CA LEU A 73 -1.84 8.66 3.76
C LEU A 73 -1.75 8.09 2.34
N PHE A 74 -0.61 8.28 1.69
CA PHE A 74 -0.36 7.71 0.37
C PHE A 74 0.64 6.58 0.49
N ILE A 75 0.23 5.39 0.06
CA ILE A 75 1.07 4.20 -0.02
C ILE A 75 1.41 4.00 -1.50
N GLY A 76 2.70 4.10 -1.85
CA GLY A 76 3.20 3.91 -3.21
C GLY A 76 2.97 2.50 -3.76
N ALA A 77 3.26 2.32 -5.05
CA ALA A 77 3.07 1.04 -5.74
C ALA A 77 4.12 0.00 -5.32
N HIS A 78 3.82 -1.29 -5.52
CA HIS A 78 4.73 -2.41 -5.25
C HIS A 78 5.21 -2.54 -3.80
N ASN A 79 4.44 -2.04 -2.84
CA ASN A 79 4.76 -2.22 -1.42
C ASN A 79 4.28 -3.59 -0.92
N VAL A 80 5.12 -4.26 -0.12
CA VAL A 80 4.84 -5.58 0.46
C VAL A 80 4.82 -5.48 1.98
N PHE A 81 3.68 -5.83 2.57
CA PHE A 81 3.47 -5.89 4.01
C PHE A 81 3.28 -7.34 4.44
N GLU A 82 4.31 -7.94 5.02
CA GLU A 82 4.28 -9.31 5.52
C GLU A 82 3.48 -9.46 6.82
N VAL A 83 3.25 -10.72 7.21
CA VAL A 83 2.43 -11.11 8.36
C VAL A 83 2.72 -10.31 9.64
N GLY A 84 1.67 -9.73 10.20
CA GLY A 84 1.71 -9.09 11.51
C GLY A 84 2.49 -7.77 11.56
N CYS A 85 2.74 -7.13 10.42
CA CYS A 85 3.32 -5.81 10.40
C CYS A 85 2.35 -4.78 11.00
N LYS A 86 2.88 -3.74 11.63
CA LYS A 86 2.10 -2.64 12.20
C LYS A 86 2.64 -1.33 11.68
N LEU A 87 1.79 -0.61 10.96
CA LEU A 87 2.09 0.70 10.41
C LEU A 87 1.18 1.72 11.11
N GLU A 88 1.76 2.55 11.98
CA GLU A 88 1.07 3.68 12.59
C GLU A 88 1.68 4.96 12.03
N SER A 89 1.02 5.64 11.10
CA SER A 89 1.55 6.89 10.54
C SER A 89 0.48 8.00 10.43
N PRO A 90 0.65 9.13 11.14
CA PRO A 90 -0.18 10.31 11.04
C PRO A 90 0.10 11.16 9.79
N CYS A 91 1.25 11.02 9.12
CA CYS A 91 1.64 11.93 8.03
C CYS A 91 2.68 11.33 7.05
N GLY A 92 2.53 10.04 6.73
CA GLY A 92 3.48 9.30 5.90
C GLY A 92 3.09 9.30 4.43
N HIS A 93 3.86 10.00 3.59
CA HIS A 93 4.01 9.53 2.22
C HIS A 93 4.94 8.32 2.31
N ILE A 94 4.45 7.14 1.93
CA ILE A 94 5.25 5.93 1.80
C ILE A 94 5.60 5.81 0.33
N GLY A 95 6.89 5.71 0.04
CA GLY A 95 7.37 5.55 -1.33
C GLY A 95 6.99 4.21 -1.95
N GLU A 96 7.66 3.89 -3.04
CA GLU A 96 7.36 2.72 -3.86
C GLU A 96 8.34 1.57 -3.59
N SER A 97 7.91 0.33 -3.85
CA SER A 97 8.76 -0.87 -3.75
C SER A 97 9.40 -1.09 -2.37
N ASN A 98 8.70 -0.75 -1.29
CA ASN A 98 9.16 -1.03 0.07
C ASN A 98 8.71 -2.42 0.55
N VAL A 99 9.54 -3.04 1.37
CA VAL A 99 9.27 -4.34 1.99
C VAL A 99 9.22 -4.17 3.50
N PHE A 100 8.09 -4.53 4.09
CA PHE A 100 7.90 -4.60 5.53
C PHE A 100 7.89 -6.07 5.92
N GLU A 101 8.98 -6.56 6.50
CA GLU A 101 9.08 -7.95 6.93
C GLU A 101 8.18 -8.25 8.16
N CYS A 102 8.02 -9.54 8.44
CA CYS A 102 7.21 -10.08 9.53
C CYS A 102 7.39 -9.34 10.87
N ARG A 103 6.28 -8.98 11.51
CA ARG A 103 6.23 -8.32 12.84
C ARG A 103 7.00 -6.99 12.93
N SER A 104 7.31 -6.35 11.81
CA SER A 104 7.84 -4.99 11.81
C SER A 104 6.82 -4.01 12.39
N PHE A 105 7.32 -3.00 13.10
CA PHE A 105 6.52 -1.90 13.64
C PHE A 105 7.10 -0.59 13.14
N VAL A 106 6.25 0.25 12.56
CA VAL A 106 6.60 1.58 12.08
C VAL A 106 5.78 2.59 12.84
N GLY A 107 6.48 3.49 13.52
CA GLY A 107 5.90 4.53 14.34
C GLY A 107 5.53 5.80 13.58
N VAL A 108 4.88 6.69 14.32
CA VAL A 108 4.18 7.87 13.81
C VAL A 108 5.08 8.89 13.09
N ASP A 109 6.33 9.04 13.50
CA ASP A 109 7.21 10.06 12.93
C ASP A 109 8.20 9.51 11.89
N VAL A 110 7.94 8.33 11.35
CA VAL A 110 8.81 7.69 10.35
C VAL A 110 8.34 8.06 8.93
N LYS A 111 9.24 8.67 8.15
CA LYS A 111 9.05 8.87 6.72
C LYS A 111 9.81 7.79 5.96
N ILE A 112 9.14 7.12 5.03
CA ILE A 112 9.71 6.01 4.27
C ILE A 112 9.85 6.46 2.82
N GLY A 113 11.09 6.42 2.30
CA GLY A 113 11.38 6.65 0.89
C GLY A 113 10.93 5.49 0.00
N SER A 114 11.58 5.35 -1.16
CA SER A 114 11.35 4.24 -2.10
C SER A 114 12.45 3.19 -1.99
N GLY A 115 12.10 1.91 -2.18
CA GLY A 115 13.05 0.80 -2.17
C GLY A 115 13.62 0.46 -0.79
N CYS A 116 12.94 0.85 0.30
CA CYS A 116 13.38 0.55 1.65
C CYS A 116 12.96 -0.86 2.07
N VAL A 117 13.79 -1.52 2.87
CA VAL A 117 13.47 -2.81 3.50
C VAL A 117 13.53 -2.66 5.00
N ILE A 118 12.44 -3.01 5.67
CA ILE A 118 12.33 -3.00 7.12
C ILE A 118 12.38 -4.45 7.59
N GLY A 119 13.46 -4.79 8.28
CA GLY A 119 13.72 -6.13 8.75
C GLY A 119 12.70 -6.66 9.77
N ALA A 120 12.65 -7.98 9.90
CA ALA A 120 11.71 -8.68 10.75
C ALA A 120 11.88 -8.26 12.21
N ALA A 121 10.75 -8.09 12.91
CA ALA A 121 10.68 -7.64 14.30
C ALA A 121 11.37 -6.28 14.59
N CYS A 122 11.75 -5.49 13.57
CA CYS A 122 12.27 -4.14 13.76
C CYS A 122 11.17 -3.20 14.23
N ARG A 123 11.47 -2.32 15.19
CA ARG A 123 10.51 -1.36 15.77
C ARG A 123 10.98 0.07 15.58
N LEU A 124 10.53 0.73 14.53
CA LEU A 124 10.91 2.10 14.21
C LEU A 124 10.06 3.07 15.06
N THR A 125 10.48 3.30 16.31
CA THR A 125 9.81 4.23 17.23
C THR A 125 10.41 5.63 17.21
N ALA A 126 11.62 5.79 16.65
CA ALA A 126 12.29 7.08 16.58
C ALA A 126 11.81 7.89 15.36
N PRO A 127 11.70 9.22 15.47
CA PRO A 127 11.46 10.09 14.32
C PRO A 127 12.67 10.01 13.39
N GLN A 128 12.51 9.27 12.29
CA GLN A 128 13.57 9.09 11.30
C GLN A 128 13.00 9.21 9.89
N THR A 129 13.79 9.80 9.01
CA THR A 129 13.49 9.82 7.58
C THR A 129 14.39 8.79 6.93
N LEU A 130 13.79 7.71 6.41
CA LEU A 130 14.50 6.73 5.62
C LEU A 130 14.72 7.29 4.23
N ALA A 131 15.98 7.40 3.84
CA ALA A 131 16.36 7.72 2.47
C ALA A 131 16.01 6.54 1.55
N ASP A 132 15.93 6.80 0.25
CA ASP A 132 15.66 5.77 -0.74
C ASP A 132 16.74 4.66 -0.70
N ASN A 133 16.33 3.41 -0.92
CA ASN A 133 17.19 2.22 -0.87
C ASN A 133 17.83 1.95 0.50
N THR A 134 17.15 2.30 1.59
CA THR A 134 17.65 2.02 2.95
C THR A 134 17.15 0.67 3.45
N VAL A 135 18.05 -0.15 3.99
CA VAL A 135 17.72 -1.41 4.67
C VAL A 135 17.95 -1.24 6.17
N ILE A 136 16.92 -1.47 6.96
CA ILE A 136 17.01 -1.49 8.42
C ILE A 136 16.97 -2.93 8.88
N TRP A 137 17.95 -3.33 9.68
CA TRP A 137 18.02 -4.67 10.21
C TRP A 137 18.63 -4.69 11.61
N GLY A 138 18.37 -5.77 12.33
CA GLY A 138 18.89 -6.01 13.67
C GLY A 138 18.12 -5.27 14.77
N SER A 139 18.27 -5.80 15.99
CA SER A 139 17.65 -5.29 17.22
C SER A 139 18.05 -3.86 17.56
N ASP A 140 19.21 -3.43 17.06
CA ASP A 140 19.85 -2.14 17.33
C ASP A 140 19.57 -1.10 16.24
N HIS A 141 18.60 -1.37 15.35
CA HIS A 141 18.16 -0.44 14.30
C HIS A 141 19.31 0.01 13.40
N HIS A 142 20.20 -0.92 13.04
CA HIS A 142 21.30 -0.60 12.14
C HIS A 142 20.74 -0.25 10.78
N VAL A 143 20.96 1.01 10.39
CA VAL A 143 20.62 1.54 9.09
C VAL A 143 21.80 1.25 8.17
N ARG A 144 21.57 0.52 7.08
CA ARG A 144 22.52 0.42 5.97
C ARG A 144 21.90 1.01 4.73
N GLU A 145 22.64 1.87 4.04
CA GLU A 145 22.36 2.13 2.62
C GLU A 145 22.56 0.81 1.86
N ALA A 146 21.55 0.37 1.12
CA ALA A 146 21.70 -0.75 0.23
C ALA A 146 22.72 -0.38 -0.85
N LEU A 147 23.91 -0.99 -0.80
CA LEU A 147 24.90 -0.87 -1.87
C LEU A 147 24.39 -1.49 -3.19
N GLU A 148 23.38 -2.35 -3.14
CA GLU A 148 22.76 -2.96 -4.29
C GLU A 148 21.36 -2.39 -4.53
N LYS A 149 21.13 -2.01 -5.79
CA LYS A 149 19.81 -1.70 -6.33
C LYS A 149 18.91 -2.89 -6.03
N GLN A 150 17.88 -2.70 -5.20
CA GLN A 150 16.97 -3.77 -4.82
C GLN A 150 16.50 -4.50 -6.10
N PRO A 151 16.58 -5.84 -6.14
CA PRO A 151 16.10 -6.60 -7.29
C PRO A 151 14.62 -6.28 -7.50
N SER A 152 14.21 -6.13 -8.76
CA SER A 152 12.85 -5.74 -9.09
C SER A 152 11.86 -6.76 -8.52
N GLN A 153 11.00 -6.31 -7.60
CA GLN A 153 9.97 -7.15 -6.98
C GLN A 153 8.85 -7.57 -7.96
N LEU A 154 8.95 -7.13 -9.22
CA LEU A 154 8.10 -7.52 -10.35
C LEU A 154 7.91 -9.04 -10.46
N LEU A 155 8.97 -9.83 -10.20
CA LEU A 155 8.88 -11.29 -10.25
C LEU A 155 8.02 -11.89 -9.13
N GLN A 156 8.15 -11.34 -7.92
CA GLN A 156 7.39 -11.79 -6.75
C GLN A 156 5.91 -11.39 -6.89
N LEU A 157 5.67 -10.19 -7.41
CA LEU A 157 4.34 -9.69 -7.72
C LEU A 157 3.64 -10.49 -8.81
N ASP A 158 4.34 -10.84 -9.89
CA ASP A 158 3.81 -11.68 -10.98
C ASP A 158 3.51 -13.11 -10.49
N PHE A 159 4.32 -13.62 -9.56
CA PHE A 159 4.06 -14.91 -8.91
C PHE A 159 2.81 -14.86 -8.02
N LEU A 160 2.70 -13.87 -7.14
CA LEU A 160 1.55 -13.72 -6.24
C LEU A 160 0.25 -13.44 -7.00
N SER A 161 0.28 -12.65 -8.08
CA SER A 161 -0.88 -12.37 -8.94
C SER A 161 -1.40 -13.62 -9.66
N LYS A 162 -0.53 -14.60 -9.93
CA LYS A 162 -0.90 -15.87 -10.60
C LYS A 162 -1.40 -16.94 -9.65
N VAL A 163 -0.94 -16.94 -8.39
CA VAL A 163 -1.28 -17.98 -7.42
C VAL A 163 -2.56 -17.66 -6.66
N MET A 164 -2.86 -16.39 -6.40
CA MET A 164 -4.04 -16.01 -5.61
C MET A 164 -5.41 -16.33 -6.21
N PRO A 165 -5.63 -16.23 -7.54
CA PRO A 165 -6.91 -16.62 -8.13
C PRO A 165 -7.21 -18.11 -7.96
N ASN A 166 -6.18 -18.93 -7.72
CA ASN A 166 -6.31 -20.38 -7.60
C ASN A 166 -6.60 -20.86 -6.17
N TYR A 167 -6.26 -20.07 -5.14
CA TYR A 167 -6.37 -20.51 -3.74
C TYR A 167 -7.52 -19.88 -2.94
N HIS A 168 -8.02 -18.69 -3.32
CA HIS A 168 -8.99 -17.95 -2.49
C HIS A 168 -10.21 -17.42 -3.25
N ARG A 169 -11.37 -17.38 -2.57
CA ARG A 169 -12.58 -16.70 -3.07
C ARG A 169 -12.40 -15.18 -2.97
N LEU A 170 -12.21 -14.53 -4.11
CA LEU A 170 -11.98 -13.10 -4.23
C LEU A 170 -13.31 -12.32 -4.13
N ARG A 171 -13.35 -11.20 -3.38
CA ARG A 171 -14.44 -10.23 -3.53
C ARG A 171 -14.37 -9.63 -4.94
N LYS A 172 -15.51 -9.58 -5.61
CA LYS A 172 -15.60 -9.03 -6.97
C LYS A 172 -15.35 -7.52 -6.93
N PRO A 173 -14.54 -6.95 -7.83
CA PRO A 173 -14.29 -5.52 -7.89
C PRO A 173 -15.59 -4.75 -8.17
N ASN A 174 -15.88 -3.74 -7.34
CA ASN A 174 -17.13 -2.97 -7.37
C ASN A 174 -17.05 -1.70 -8.24
N VAL A 175 -15.91 -1.46 -8.90
CA VAL A 175 -15.74 -0.38 -9.87
C VAL A 175 -15.53 -0.97 -11.25
N HIS A 176 -16.61 -1.00 -12.04
CA HIS A 176 -16.51 -1.22 -13.48
C HIS A 176 -15.81 -0.01 -14.10
N LYS A 177 -14.72 -0.25 -14.86
CA LYS A 177 -14.14 0.77 -15.73
C LYS A 177 -15.27 1.37 -16.57
N ARG A 178 -15.47 2.70 -16.50
CA ARG A 178 -16.07 3.43 -17.63
C ARG A 178 -15.23 3.07 -18.85
N GLN A 179 -15.87 2.48 -19.86
CA GLN A 179 -15.25 2.18 -21.14
C GLN A 179 -14.51 3.44 -21.63
N PRO A 180 -13.27 3.32 -22.12
CA PRO A 180 -12.66 4.42 -22.85
C PRO A 180 -13.56 4.71 -24.06
N SER A 181 -14.10 5.93 -24.12
CA SER A 181 -14.82 6.43 -25.27
C SER A 181 -13.97 6.17 -26.51
N THR A 182 -14.47 5.30 -27.39
CA THR A 182 -13.99 5.15 -28.75
C THR A 182 -13.97 6.54 -29.37
N ARG A 183 -12.78 7.14 -29.50
CA ARG A 183 -12.53 8.15 -30.52
C ARG A 183 -12.67 7.43 -31.85
N GLN A 184 -13.90 7.33 -32.35
CA GLN A 184 -14.14 7.17 -33.78
C GLN A 184 -13.63 8.45 -34.43
N SER A 185 -12.38 8.43 -34.87
CA SER A 185 -11.92 9.29 -35.95
C SER A 185 -12.77 8.92 -37.17
N GLN A 186 -13.87 9.65 -37.33
CA GLN A 186 -14.70 9.65 -38.53
C GLN A 186 -13.80 10.06 -39.70
N GLU A 187 -13.50 9.07 -40.53
CA GLU A 187 -13.54 9.10 -41.98
C GLU A 187 -13.81 10.48 -42.59
N SER A 188 -12.75 11.18 -42.98
CA SER A 188 -12.84 12.31 -43.90
C SER A 188 -12.50 11.83 -45.31
N SER A 189 -13.53 11.44 -46.04
CA SER A 189 -13.58 11.65 -47.49
C SER A 189 -14.97 12.25 -47.79
N PRO A 190 -15.23 12.98 -48.91
CA PRO A 190 -14.43 13.12 -50.14
C PRO A 190 -14.39 14.56 -50.76
N LYS A 191 -13.67 14.68 -51.90
CA LYS A 191 -13.88 15.59 -53.07
C LYS A 191 -13.48 17.07 -52.97
N PRO A 192 -13.34 17.81 -54.11
CA PRO A 192 -13.65 17.48 -55.52
C PRO A 192 -12.44 17.22 -56.43
#